data_AF-A0A819WJM3-F1
#
_entry.id   AF-A0A819WJM3-F1
#
_cell.length_a   1.000
_cell.length_b   1.000
_cell.length_c   1.000
_cell.angle_alpha   90.00
_cell.angle_beta   90.00
_cell.angle_gamma   90.00
#
_symmetry.space_group_name_H-M   'P 1'
#
loop_
_entity.id
_entity.type
_entity.pdbx_description
1 polymer ?
#
loop_
_entity_poly.entity_id
_entity_poly.type
_entity_poly.pdbx_seq_one_letter_code
_entity_poly.pdbx_strand_id
1 'polypeptide(L)'
;MCQNSKTTVHIQITSVSFANSTFATVAQYYDVDITTYKLILRHQQVSFGLPSQFEFRHDQIEAPALGILKRYVSLSNAEYYIIYIQPQITTINITSKPQHCPHTSLLFENG
;
A
#
# COMPACT_ATOMS: atom_id res chain seq x y z
N MET A 1 -5.77 29.29 15.09
CA MET A 1 -5.63 28.85 13.69
C MET A 1 -5.10 27.42 13.72
N CYS A 2 -5.95 26.40 13.52
CA CYS A 2 -5.49 25.02 13.35
C CYS A 2 -5.93 24.58 11.96
N GLN A 3 -5.14 24.97 10.97
CA GLN A 3 -5.31 24.52 9.60
C GLN A 3 -4.81 23.07 9.59
N ASN A 4 -5.76 22.13 9.64
CA ASN A 4 -5.56 20.68 9.75
C ASN A 4 -4.25 20.22 9.13
N SER A 5 -3.34 19.69 9.95
CA SER A 5 -2.14 18.98 9.50
C SER A 5 -2.59 17.71 8.80
N LYS A 6 -2.88 17.80 7.50
CA LYS A 6 -3.22 16.66 6.66
C LYS A 6 -1.95 15.85 6.42
N THR A 7 -1.99 14.57 6.74
CA THR A 7 -0.86 13.69 6.49
C THR A 7 -0.96 13.10 5.09
N THR A 8 0.11 13.21 4.30
CA THR A 8 0.19 12.62 2.96
C THR A 8 1.16 11.45 3.01
N VAL A 9 0.79 10.31 2.43
CA VAL A 9 1.65 9.13 2.30
C VAL A 9 2.05 8.98 0.83
N HIS A 10 3.36 8.93 0.58
CA HIS A 10 3.97 8.70 -0.72
C HIS A 10 4.62 7.32 -0.74
N ILE A 11 4.19 6.46 -1.66
CA ILE A 11 4.87 5.20 -1.95
C ILE A 11 5.59 5.38 -3.27
N GLN A 12 6.92 5.43 -3.23
CA GLN A 12 7.75 5.55 -4.43
C GLN A 12 8.26 4.17 -4.84
N ILE A 13 8.13 3.85 -6.12
CA ILE A 13 8.57 2.57 -6.69
C ILE A 13 9.70 2.85 -7.67
N THR A 14 10.92 2.49 -7.30
CA THR A 14 12.12 2.80 -8.07
C THR A 14 12.76 1.59 -8.75
N SER A 15 12.29 0.38 -8.44
CA SER A 15 12.91 -0.84 -8.96
C SER A 15 12.50 -1.16 -10.40
N VAL A 16 13.47 -1.15 -11.31
CA VAL A 16 13.33 -1.62 -12.72
C VAL A 16 12.93 -3.09 -12.82
N SER A 17 13.22 -3.91 -11.81
CA SER A 17 12.83 -5.34 -11.80
C SER A 17 11.32 -5.56 -11.66
N PHE A 18 10.58 -4.56 -11.19
CA PHE A 18 9.12 -4.60 -11.09
C PHE A 18 8.42 -4.27 -12.41
N ALA A 19 9.04 -3.45 -13.27
CA ALA A 19 8.33 -2.83 -14.39
C ALA A 19 8.05 -3.81 -15.55
N ASN A 20 8.98 -4.69 -15.86
CA ASN A 20 8.98 -5.45 -17.12
C ASN A 20 7.90 -6.54 -17.25
N SER A 21 7.14 -6.82 -16.18
CA SER A 21 6.07 -7.83 -16.21
C SER A 21 4.83 -7.46 -15.40
N THR A 22 4.64 -6.18 -15.05
CA THR A 22 3.45 -5.77 -14.30
C THR A 22 2.30 -5.46 -15.24
N PHE A 23 1.21 -6.21 -15.12
CA PHE A 23 -0.07 -5.93 -15.78
C PHE A 23 -0.82 -4.80 -15.07
N ALA A 24 -0.91 -4.87 -13.74
CA ALA A 24 -1.58 -3.86 -12.94
C ALA A 24 -0.99 -3.79 -11.53
N THR A 25 -1.16 -2.65 -10.89
CA THR A 25 -0.75 -2.41 -9.51
C THR A 25 -1.92 -1.82 -8.73
N VAL A 26 -2.14 -2.32 -7.52
CA VAL A 26 -3.17 -1.83 -6.60
C VAL A 26 -2.50 -1.42 -5.29
N ALA A 27 -2.62 -0.16 -4.90
CA ALA A 27 -2.21 0.32 -3.58
C ALA A 27 -3.45 0.48 -2.70
N GLN A 28 -3.46 -0.18 -1.54
CA GLN A 28 -4.51 -0.10 -0.54
C GLN A 28 -3.95 0.44 0.76
N TYR A 29 -4.71 1.28 1.45
CA TYR A 29 -4.34 1.87 2.73
C TYR A 29 -5.38 1.50 3.78
N TYR A 30 -4.92 1.02 4.92
CA TYR A 30 -5.75 0.48 5.99
C TYR A 30 -5.46 1.17 7.32
N ASP A 31 -6.55 1.48 8.02
CA ASP A 31 -6.50 1.72 9.46
C ASP A 31 -6.67 0.40 10.20
N VAL A 32 -6.25 0.38 11.46
CA VAL A 32 -6.49 -0.73 12.38
C VAL A 32 -7.51 -0.27 13.41
N ASP A 33 -8.64 -0.97 13.49
CA ASP A 33 -9.54 -0.83 14.64
C ASP A 33 -8.90 -1.55 15.83
N ILE A 34 -8.40 -0.78 16.79
CA ILE A 34 -7.72 -1.31 17.98
C ILE A 34 -8.64 -2.13 18.89
N THR A 35 -9.96 -1.99 18.78
CA THR A 35 -10.92 -2.71 19.62
C THR A 35 -11.26 -4.08 19.04
N THR A 36 -11.34 -4.18 17.71
CA THR A 36 -11.70 -5.42 17.01
C THR A 36 -10.52 -6.10 16.32
N TYR A 37 -9.35 -5.45 16.29
CA TYR A 37 -8.16 -5.84 15.54
C TYR A 37 -8.42 -6.06 14.05
N LYS A 38 -9.45 -5.39 13.50
CA LYS A 38 -9.81 -5.50 12.08
C LYS A 38 -9.12 -4.40 11.27
N LEU A 39 -8.77 -4.76 10.04
CA LEU A 39 -8.30 -3.81 9.05
C LEU A 39 -9.49 -3.11 8.38
N ILE A 40 -9.47 -1.79 8.38
CA ILE A 40 -10.48 -0.95 7.72
C ILE A 40 -9.85 -0.31 6.49
N LEU A 41 -10.30 -0.73 5.30
CA LEU A 41 -9.84 -0.12 4.05
C LEU A 41 -10.28 1.35 4.00
N ARG A 42 -9.31 2.26 3.95
CA ARG A 42 -9.57 3.70 3.82
C ARG A 42 -9.50 4.17 2.39
N HIS A 43 -8.55 3.64 1.64
CA HIS A 43 -8.30 4.10 0.29
C HIS A 43 -7.72 3.00 -0.59
N GLN A 44 -8.09 3.04 -1.87
CA GLN A 44 -7.55 2.15 -2.88
C GLN A 44 -7.26 2.92 -4.18
N GLN A 45 -6.09 2.70 -4.75
CA GLN A 45 -5.68 3.19 -6.05
C GLN A 45 -5.31 2.02 -6.94
N VAL A 46 -5.79 2.05 -8.19
CA VAL A 46 -5.50 1.04 -9.21
C VAL A 46 -4.80 1.73 -10.37
N SER A 47 -3.73 1.13 -10.86
CA SER A 47 -3.00 1.58 -12.05
C SER A 47 -2.74 0.39 -12.97
N PHE A 48 -2.87 0.59 -14.27
CA PHE A 48 -2.35 -0.36 -15.25
C PHE A 48 -0.83 -0.20 -15.35
N GLY A 49 -0.11 -1.32 -15.39
CA GLY A 49 1.35 -1.31 -15.27
C GLY A 49 1.83 -0.95 -13.87
N LEU A 50 3.08 -0.49 -13.80
CA LEU A 50 3.74 -0.07 -12.56
C LEU A 50 3.92 1.46 -12.57
N PRO A 51 3.17 2.22 -11.77
CA PRO A 51 3.42 3.65 -11.63
C PRO A 51 4.71 3.91 -10.86
N SER A 52 5.35 5.05 -11.12
CA SER A 52 6.54 5.48 -10.36
C SER A 52 6.21 5.84 -8.91
N GLN A 53 4.96 6.25 -8.63
CA GLN A 53 4.51 6.60 -7.30
C GLN A 53 3.00 6.41 -7.09
N PHE A 54 2.63 6.17 -5.84
CA PHE A 54 1.28 6.35 -5.32
C PHE A 54 1.27 7.45 -4.27
N GLU A 55 0.25 8.30 -4.28
CA GLU A 55 0.06 9.38 -3.32
C GLU A 55 -1.33 9.22 -2.70
N PHE A 56 -1.36 9.12 -1.37
CA PHE A 56 -2.59 9.17 -0.59
C PHE A 56 -2.56 10.35 0.35
N ARG A 57 -3.48 11.30 0.14
CA ARG A 57 -3.72 12.41 1.07
C ARG A 57 -4.78 11.96 2.05
N HIS A 58 -4.38 11.76 3.29
CA HIS A 58 -5.31 11.40 4.34
C HIS A 58 -5.86 12.66 5.00
N ASP A 59 -7.17 12.70 5.20
CA ASP A 59 -7.84 13.85 5.81
C ASP A 59 -7.71 13.88 7.34
N GLN A 60 -7.04 12.89 7.93
CA GLN A 60 -6.77 12.81 9.36
C GLN A 60 -5.35 13.28 9.70
N ILE A 61 -5.15 13.52 11.00
CA ILE A 61 -3.88 13.94 11.57
C ILE A 61 -2.83 12.82 11.47
N GLU A 62 -3.24 11.57 11.66
CA GLU A 62 -2.34 10.41 11.66
C GLU A 62 -2.50 9.59 10.38
N ALA A 63 -1.39 9.25 9.72
CA ALA A 63 -1.41 8.36 8.55
C ALA A 63 -2.00 6.97 8.89
N PRO A 64 -2.60 6.28 7.92
CA PRO A 64 -2.97 4.87 8.08
C PRO A 64 -1.74 4.07 8.48
N ALA A 65 -1.86 3.13 9.41
CA ALA A 65 -0.71 2.38 9.92
C ALA A 65 -0.18 1.34 8.92
N LEU A 66 -1.01 0.94 7.95
CA LEU A 66 -0.74 -0.17 7.04
C LEU A 66 -1.09 0.18 5.60
N GLY A 67 -0.18 -0.13 4.69
CA GLY A 67 -0.40 -0.17 3.25
C GLY A 67 -0.23 -1.59 2.71
N ILE A 68 -0.97 -1.94 1.66
CA ILE A 68 -0.76 -3.16 0.88
C ILE A 68 -0.60 -2.76 -0.56
N LEU A 69 0.52 -3.16 -1.16
CA LEU A 69 0.73 -3.07 -2.59
C LEU A 69 0.53 -4.45 -3.21
N LYS A 70 -0.45 -4.56 -4.12
CA LYS A 70 -0.68 -5.75 -4.94
C LYS A 70 -0.12 -5.49 -6.32
N ARG A 71 0.68 -6.41 -6.83
CA ARG A 71 1.24 -6.36 -8.18
C ARG A 71 0.74 -7.57 -8.95
N TYR A 72 0.00 -7.32 -10.01
CA TYR A 72 -0.49 -8.36 -10.91
C TYR A 72 0.52 -8.57 -12.02
N VAL A 73 1.08 -9.77 -12.10
CA VAL A 73 1.93 -10.22 -13.22
C VAL A 73 1.05 -10.82 -14.33
N SER A 74 -0.11 -11.33 -13.96
CA SER A 74 -1.22 -11.70 -14.85
C SER A 74 -2.56 -11.49 -14.11
N LEU A 75 -3.69 -11.71 -14.78
CA LEU A 75 -5.03 -11.59 -14.17
C LEU A 75 -5.24 -12.50 -12.95
N SER A 76 -4.51 -13.62 -12.88
CA SER A 76 -4.63 -14.63 -11.82
C SER A 76 -3.44 -14.65 -10.85
N ASN A 77 -2.34 -13.96 -11.17
CA ASN A 77 -1.11 -14.00 -10.38
C ASN A 77 -0.83 -12.63 -9.77
N ALA A 78 -1.16 -12.49 -8.49
CA ALA A 78 -0.86 -11.31 -7.68
C ALA A 78 0.27 -11.58 -6.68
N GLU A 79 1.24 -10.67 -6.65
CA GLU A 79 2.24 -10.57 -5.60
C GLU A 79 1.79 -9.51 -4.59
N TYR A 80 1.97 -9.76 -3.30
CA TYR A 80 1.51 -8.90 -2.22
C TYR A 80 2.69 -8.38 -1.41
N TYR A 81 2.67 -7.08 -1.12
CA TYR A 81 3.69 -6.41 -0.34
C TYR A 81 3.05 -5.61 0.78
N ILE A 82 3.43 -5.94 2.02
CA ILE A 82 2.96 -5.24 3.21
C ILE A 82 3.88 -4.05 3.47
N ILE A 83 3.28 -2.89 3.71
CA ILE A 83 3.97 -1.63 3.94
C ILE A 83 3.53 -1.11 5.31
N TYR A 84 4.47 -0.99 6.24
CA TYR A 84 4.22 -0.37 7.53
C TYR A 84 4.49 1.13 7.41
N ILE A 85 3.46 1.94 7.63
CA ILE A 85 3.56 3.39 7.53
C ILE A 85 3.77 3.92 8.95
N GLN A 86 4.92 4.53 9.19
CA GLN A 86 5.21 5.14 10.48
C GLN A 86 4.67 6.58 10.49
N PRO A 87 4.12 7.08 11.61
CA PRO A 87 3.55 8.43 11.68
C PRO A 87 4.49 9.57 11.24
N GLN A 88 5.81 9.37 11.41
CA GLN A 88 6.84 10.35 11.06
C GLN A 88 7.47 10.10 9.67
N ILE A 89 7.19 8.95 9.04
CA ILE A 89 7.74 8.57 7.75
C ILE A 89 6.59 8.47 6.75
N THR A 90 6.42 9.56 6.01
CA THR A 90 5.38 9.69 5.00
C THR A 90 5.83 9.23 3.62
N THR A 91 7.14 9.14 3.36
CA THR A 91 7.68 8.65 2.08
C THR A 91 8.32 7.29 2.26
N ILE A 92 7.83 6.33 1.48
CA ILE A 92 8.26 4.93 1.54
C ILE A 92 8.81 4.53 0.18
N ASN A 93 10.10 4.17 0.17
CA ASN A 93 10.80 3.79 -1.05
C ASN A 93 10.83 2.27 -1.19
N ILE A 94 10.16 1.75 -2.21
CA ILE A 94 10.19 0.33 -2.59
C ILE A 94 11.30 0.15 -3.62
N THR A 95 12.48 -0.19 -3.11
CA THR A 95 13.73 -0.28 -3.90
C THR A 95 14.12 -1.72 -4.27
N SER A 96 13.59 -2.73 -3.57
CA SER A 96 13.95 -4.15 -3.74
C SER A 96 12.73 -5.02 -4.04
N LYS A 97 12.94 -6.29 -4.46
CA LYS A 97 11.95 -7.37 -4.36
C LYS A 97 11.62 -7.55 -2.87
N PRO A 98 10.47 -7.05 -2.37
CA PRO A 98 10.08 -7.22 -1.00
C PRO A 98 9.88 -8.71 -0.74
N GLN A 99 10.10 -9.12 0.50
CA GLN A 99 10.11 -10.53 0.87
C GLN A 99 8.76 -11.17 0.48
N HIS A 100 8.80 -12.17 -0.40
CA HIS A 100 7.61 -12.89 -0.81
C HIS A 100 7.04 -13.62 0.41
N CYS A 101 5.83 -13.26 0.82
CA CYS A 101 5.12 -13.91 1.90
C CYS A 101 4.12 -14.91 1.31
N PRO A 102 4.41 -16.24 1.32
CA PRO A 102 3.52 -17.23 0.71
C PRO A 102 2.20 -17.46 1.49
N HIS A 103 2.07 -16.92 2.71
CA HIS A 103 0.92 -17.14 3.59
C HIS A 103 -0.02 -15.91 3.73
N THR A 104 0.15 -14.85 2.94
CA THR A 104 -0.72 -13.66 3.05
C THR A 104 -2.13 -13.90 2.55
N SER A 105 -2.38 -14.90 1.69
CA SER A 105 -3.73 -15.23 1.20
C SER A 105 -4.72 -15.53 2.33
N LEU A 106 -4.29 -16.20 3.41
CA LEU A 106 -5.14 -16.54 4.55
C LEU A 106 -5.62 -15.32 5.37
N LEU A 107 -4.89 -14.19 5.32
CA LEU A 107 -5.28 -12.96 6.01
C LEU A 107 -6.32 -12.14 5.24
N PHE A 108 -6.52 -12.43 3.95
CA PHE A 108 -7.40 -11.68 3.05
C PHE A 108 -8.54 -12.51 2.43
N GLU A 109 -8.71 -13.77 2.85
CA GLU A 109 -9.70 -14.69 2.29
C GLU A 109 -11.15 -14.46 2.76
N ASN A 110 -11.43 -13.47 3.60
CA ASN A 110 -12.79 -13.14 4.06
C ASN A 110 -13.11 -11.64 3.89
N GLY A 111 -13.00 -11.14 2.66
CA GLY A 111 -13.49 -9.82 2.24
C GLY A 111 -14.65 -9.95 1.27
#